data_AF-A0A7L4BCJ9-F1
#
_entry.id   AF-A0A7L4BCJ9-F1
#
_cell.length_a   1.000
_cell.length_b   1.000
_cell.length_c   1.000
_cell.angle_alpha   90.00
_cell.angle_beta   90.00
_cell.angle_gamma   90.00
#
_symmetry.space_group_name_H-M   'P 1'
#
loop_
_entity.id
_entity.type
_entity.pdbx_description
1 polymer ?
#
loop_
_entity_poly.entity_id
_entity_poly.type
_entity_poly.pdbx_seq_one_letter_code
_entity_poly.pdbx_strand_id
1 'polypeptide(L)'
;MTSQGQGDVYIVGREKAENHPLNSTAADPQVTDNPTVSAMKTTGSVALLGLVLLSCLSGKSFWLQSMLASCSSYQFSGKTAIACPRNYEPVCGTNGVTYPNECSLCKDFFRNRALDKKHDGRCVRLDCTGFLRSSSGAAIPCTMDYTPICGTNGVTYRNKCQFCNAVANGLDVNLRNMGQCYQQGEDINCTPQKGSNLICTSEYNPLCGSDGRTYGNKCQFCNAVS
;
A
#
# COMPACT_ATOMS: atom_id res chain seq x y z
N MET A 1 -30.88 -36.83 -9.96
CA MET A 1 -31.54 -35.52 -9.97
C MET A 1 -30.50 -34.50 -9.50
N THR A 2 -29.77 -33.90 -10.41
CA THR A 2 -28.72 -32.91 -10.12
C THR A 2 -29.21 -31.52 -10.49
N SER A 3 -29.03 -30.59 -9.57
CA SER A 3 -29.53 -29.22 -9.55
C SER A 3 -28.93 -28.34 -10.64
N GLN A 4 -29.78 -27.58 -11.33
CA GLN A 4 -29.39 -26.35 -11.99
C GLN A 4 -29.44 -25.22 -10.95
N GLY A 5 -28.31 -24.54 -10.75
CA GLY A 5 -28.24 -23.29 -10.00
C GLY A 5 -27.73 -22.20 -10.93
N GLN A 6 -28.64 -21.45 -11.54
CA GLN A 6 -28.35 -20.21 -12.24
C GLN A 6 -27.82 -19.19 -11.21
N GLY A 7 -26.66 -18.61 -11.44
CA GLY A 7 -26.14 -17.48 -10.65
C GLY A 7 -26.34 -16.19 -11.44
N ASP A 8 -27.28 -15.34 -10.98
CA ASP A 8 -27.56 -14.06 -11.60
C ASP A 8 -26.50 -12.99 -11.25
N VAL A 9 -26.25 -12.08 -12.19
CA VAL A 9 -25.31 -10.95 -12.10
C VAL A 9 -26.10 -9.63 -12.23
N TYR A 10 -25.83 -8.63 -11.37
CA TYR A 10 -26.46 -7.29 -11.43
C TYR A 10 -25.42 -6.19 -11.67
N ILE A 11 -25.79 -5.17 -12.47
CA ILE A 11 -24.96 -4.03 -12.89
C ILE A 11 -25.47 -2.73 -12.27
N VAL A 12 -24.58 -1.91 -11.72
CA VAL A 12 -24.85 -0.51 -11.39
C VAL A 12 -23.96 0.40 -12.26
N GLY A 13 -24.60 1.32 -12.97
CA GLY A 13 -23.98 2.21 -13.97
C GLY A 13 -23.03 3.25 -13.38
N ARG A 14 -22.18 3.81 -14.25
CA ARG A 14 -21.06 4.70 -13.92
C ARG A 14 -21.16 6.00 -14.73
N GLU A 15 -20.99 7.15 -14.08
CA GLU A 15 -20.78 8.45 -14.74
C GLU A 15 -19.28 8.83 -14.75
N LYS A 16 -18.89 9.61 -15.77
CA LYS A 16 -17.51 9.92 -16.18
C LYS A 16 -16.90 11.08 -15.38
N ALA A 17 -15.58 11.05 -15.16
CA ALA A 17 -14.80 12.16 -14.59
C ALA A 17 -14.00 12.89 -15.70
N GLU A 18 -13.97 14.22 -15.61
CA GLU A 18 -13.32 15.16 -16.52
C GLU A 18 -11.91 15.56 -16.01
N ASN A 19 -10.99 15.81 -16.95
CA ASN A 19 -9.58 16.16 -16.71
C ASN A 19 -9.38 17.69 -16.64
N HIS A 20 -8.46 18.15 -15.77
CA HIS A 20 -7.88 19.50 -15.83
C HIS A 20 -6.33 19.46 -15.77
N PRO A 21 -5.60 20.28 -16.55
CA PRO A 21 -4.14 20.32 -16.58
C PRO A 21 -3.52 21.32 -15.59
N LEU A 22 -2.30 21.00 -15.10
CA LEU A 22 -1.46 21.83 -14.23
C LEU A 22 -0.47 22.68 -15.07
N ASN A 23 -0.34 23.96 -14.71
CA ASN A 23 0.65 24.90 -15.27
C ASN A 23 1.84 25.06 -14.31
N SER A 24 3.04 25.22 -14.86
CA SER A 24 4.33 25.25 -14.18
C SER A 24 5.04 26.58 -14.39
N THR A 25 5.56 27.19 -13.32
CA THR A 25 6.61 28.22 -13.40
C THR A 25 7.52 28.13 -12.19
N ALA A 26 8.82 27.88 -12.42
CA ALA A 26 9.90 28.02 -11.45
C ALA A 26 10.91 29.04 -12.00
N ALA A 27 11.36 29.96 -11.14
CA ALA A 27 12.38 30.95 -11.44
C ALA A 27 13.64 30.67 -10.59
N ASP A 28 14.78 30.88 -11.21
CA ASP A 28 16.15 30.63 -10.74
C ASP A 28 16.82 31.96 -10.34
N PRO A 29 17.81 31.96 -9.43
CA PRO A 29 18.92 32.90 -9.64
C PRO A 29 20.31 32.35 -9.32
N GLN A 30 21.14 32.34 -10.37
CA GLN A 30 22.49 32.89 -10.55
C GLN A 30 23.54 32.80 -9.42
N VAL A 31 24.70 32.24 -9.81
CA VAL A 31 25.96 32.08 -9.08
C VAL A 31 26.97 33.13 -9.55
N THR A 32 27.57 33.87 -8.61
CA THR A 32 28.89 34.56 -8.66
C THR A 32 29.32 34.76 -7.20
N ASP A 33 30.57 34.81 -6.72
CA ASP A 33 31.93 34.70 -7.23
C ASP A 33 32.81 34.22 -6.05
N ASN A 34 33.96 33.62 -6.35
CA ASN A 34 35.05 33.37 -5.39
C ASN A 34 35.88 34.67 -5.23
N PRO A 35 36.58 34.94 -4.10
CA PRO A 35 37.98 34.50 -4.07
C PRO A 35 38.65 34.26 -2.69
N THR A 36 39.77 33.55 -2.80
CA THR A 36 41.03 33.62 -2.02
C THR A 36 41.13 33.00 -0.63
N VAL A 37 42.01 32.01 -0.59
CA VAL A 37 42.58 31.31 0.56
C VAL A 37 43.56 32.20 1.32
N SER A 38 43.43 32.25 2.65
CA SER A 38 44.53 32.61 3.54
C SER A 38 44.59 31.64 4.72
N ALA A 39 45.80 31.17 5.00
CA ALA A 39 46.10 30.11 5.95
C ALA A 39 45.94 30.56 7.42
N MET A 40 45.39 29.70 8.29
CA MET A 40 45.51 29.88 9.74
C MET A 40 45.66 28.55 10.49
N LYS A 41 46.58 28.58 11.46
CA LYS A 41 47.34 27.53 12.15
C LYS A 41 46.55 26.39 12.82
N THR A 42 47.18 25.21 12.78
CA THR A 42 46.93 23.99 13.55
C THR A 42 46.98 24.21 15.06
N THR A 43 45.83 24.09 15.72
CA THR A 43 45.74 23.74 17.15
C THR A 43 44.35 23.17 17.45
N GLY A 44 44.29 21.94 17.97
CA GLY A 44 43.09 21.42 18.66
C GLY A 44 42.32 20.26 18.03
N SER A 45 43.00 19.23 17.52
CA SER A 45 42.36 18.11 16.79
C SER A 45 41.73 16.98 17.64
N VAL A 46 41.42 17.19 18.93
CA VAL A 46 40.88 16.09 19.77
C VAL A 46 39.43 16.32 20.22
N ALA A 47 38.96 17.57 20.33
CA ALA A 47 37.58 17.86 20.73
C ALA A 47 36.55 17.70 19.59
N LEU A 48 36.98 17.83 18.33
CA LEU A 48 36.09 17.78 17.16
C LEU A 48 35.70 16.35 16.76
N LEU A 49 36.57 15.36 17.00
CA LEU A 49 36.27 13.95 16.71
C LEU A 49 35.17 13.39 17.64
N GLY A 50 35.09 13.88 18.89
CA GLY A 50 34.02 13.52 19.82
C GLY A 50 32.64 14.06 19.40
N LEU A 51 32.58 15.30 18.92
CA LEU A 51 31.34 15.92 18.45
C LEU A 51 30.82 15.32 17.13
N VAL A 52 31.72 14.89 16.24
CA VAL A 52 31.37 14.19 14.98
C VAL A 52 30.86 12.76 15.25
N LEU A 53 31.33 12.09 16.30
CA LEU A 53 30.80 10.78 16.69
C LEU A 53 29.42 10.88 17.38
N LEU A 54 29.15 11.97 18.12
CA LEU A 54 27.82 12.23 18.69
C LEU A 54 26.78 12.63 17.64
N SER A 55 27.16 13.31 16.55
CA SER A 55 26.24 13.63 15.45
C SER A 55 25.88 12.42 14.57
N CYS A 56 26.69 11.35 14.60
CA CYS A 56 26.37 10.08 13.94
C CYS A 56 25.29 9.26 14.68
N LEU A 57 24.99 9.57 15.94
CA LEU A 57 23.93 8.90 16.72
C LEU A 57 22.58 9.61 16.62
N SER A 58 22.57 10.91 16.32
CA SER A 58 21.35 11.71 16.14
C SER A 58 20.81 11.70 14.70
N GLY A 59 21.57 11.18 13.74
CA GLY A 59 21.17 11.10 12.32
C GLY A 59 20.37 9.85 11.92
N LYS A 60 20.15 8.88 12.83
CA LYS A 60 19.44 7.63 12.54
C LYS A 60 18.02 7.56 13.11
N SER A 61 17.57 8.57 13.86
CA SER A 61 16.27 8.56 14.54
C SER A 61 15.15 9.27 13.77
N PHE A 62 15.43 10.00 12.70
CA PHE A 62 14.39 10.79 12.02
C PHE A 62 13.42 9.95 11.16
N TRP A 63 13.86 8.79 10.64
CA TRP A 63 13.01 7.90 9.83
C TRP A 63 12.30 6.79 10.62
N LEU A 64 12.60 6.63 11.92
CA LEU A 64 11.97 5.61 12.76
C LEU A 64 10.71 6.12 13.47
N GLN A 65 10.53 7.45 13.54
CA GLN A 65 9.45 8.08 14.31
C GLN A 65 8.07 7.98 13.64
N SER A 66 8.00 7.80 12.33
CA SER A 66 6.72 7.73 11.63
C SER A 66 6.03 6.38 11.79
N MET A 67 6.78 5.29 11.98
CA MET A 67 6.24 3.92 11.98
C MET A 67 5.51 3.53 13.28
N LEU A 68 5.61 4.34 14.32
CA LEU A 68 5.06 4.05 15.65
C LEU A 68 3.68 4.69 15.84
N ALA A 69 2.80 4.03 16.59
CA ALA A 69 1.58 4.64 17.08
C ALA A 69 1.89 5.82 18.02
N SER A 70 1.24 6.96 17.83
CA SER A 70 1.45 8.16 18.66
C SER A 70 0.64 8.09 19.96
N CYS A 71 0.87 7.04 20.75
CA CYS A 71 0.07 6.77 21.94
C CYS A 71 0.33 7.72 23.11
N SER A 72 1.43 8.48 23.08
CA SER A 72 1.76 9.50 24.08
C SER A 72 0.73 10.63 24.17
N SER A 73 -0.04 10.87 23.09
CA SER A 73 -1.09 11.88 23.05
C SER A 73 -2.36 11.49 23.81
N TYR A 74 -2.62 10.19 23.97
CA TYR A 74 -3.78 9.66 24.70
C TYR A 74 -3.42 9.45 26.17
N GLN A 75 -3.09 10.54 26.88
CA GLN A 75 -2.80 10.48 28.30
C GLN A 75 -4.04 10.10 29.12
N PHE A 76 -3.79 9.27 30.12
CA PHE A 76 -4.75 8.76 31.07
C PHE A 76 -5.18 9.90 32.02
N SER A 77 -6.39 10.43 31.87
CA SER A 77 -6.94 11.29 32.91
C SER A 77 -7.10 10.45 34.18
N GLY A 78 -6.52 10.90 35.28
CA GLY A 78 -6.30 10.13 36.49
C GLY A 78 -7.53 9.32 36.93
N LYS A 79 -7.37 8.00 36.85
CA LYS A 79 -8.35 6.95 37.20
C LYS A 79 -9.48 6.75 36.17
N THR A 80 -9.30 5.67 35.40
CA THR A 80 -10.28 4.88 34.63
C THR A 80 -10.47 5.25 33.15
N ALA A 81 -9.87 4.39 32.32
CA ALA A 81 -10.12 4.17 30.90
C ALA A 81 -9.89 5.34 29.93
N ILE A 82 -9.10 5.06 28.88
CA ILE A 82 -9.02 5.92 27.69
C ILE A 82 -10.42 5.99 27.07
N ALA A 83 -11.00 7.19 27.04
CA ALA A 83 -12.21 7.48 26.30
C ALA A 83 -11.85 7.78 24.84
N CYS A 84 -12.21 6.87 23.94
CA CYS A 84 -11.91 7.03 22.52
C CYS A 84 -13.05 7.71 21.76
N PRO A 85 -12.73 8.57 20.76
CA PRO A 85 -13.71 9.04 19.80
C PRO A 85 -14.32 7.86 19.02
N ARG A 86 -15.52 8.07 18.48
CA ARG A 86 -16.25 7.08 17.68
C ARG A 86 -16.00 7.24 16.16
N ASN A 87 -15.01 8.03 15.75
CA ASN A 87 -14.64 8.14 14.35
C ASN A 87 -14.03 6.80 13.86
N TYR A 88 -14.30 6.49 12.60
CA TYR A 88 -13.76 5.31 11.94
C TYR A 88 -12.62 5.72 11.02
N GLU A 89 -11.40 5.64 11.55
CA GLU A 89 -10.14 5.91 10.86
C GLU A 89 -9.22 4.71 11.13
N PRO A 90 -9.46 3.58 10.44
CA PRO A 90 -8.92 2.31 10.87
C PRO A 90 -7.40 2.28 10.78
N VAL A 91 -6.78 1.52 11.68
CA VAL A 91 -5.34 1.24 11.68
C VAL A 91 -5.11 -0.25 11.86
N CYS A 92 -4.04 -0.77 11.25
CA CYS A 92 -3.63 -2.16 11.43
C CYS A 92 -2.57 -2.23 12.53
N GLY A 93 -2.78 -3.06 13.55
CA GLY A 93 -1.77 -3.33 14.57
C GLY A 93 -0.73 -4.37 14.13
N THR A 94 0.43 -4.40 14.80
CA THR A 94 1.47 -5.42 14.59
C THR A 94 1.00 -6.83 14.94
N ASN A 95 -0.09 -6.96 15.71
CA ASN A 95 -0.79 -8.21 15.99
C ASN A 95 -1.75 -8.66 14.88
N GLY A 96 -1.82 -7.94 13.75
CA GLY A 96 -2.71 -8.25 12.62
C GLY A 96 -4.18 -7.93 12.88
N VAL A 97 -4.50 -7.22 13.97
CA VAL A 97 -5.87 -6.78 14.29
C VAL A 97 -6.13 -5.39 13.71
N THR A 98 -7.29 -5.22 13.08
CA THR A 98 -7.78 -3.91 12.66
C THR A 98 -8.45 -3.22 13.82
N TYR A 99 -7.95 -2.05 14.19
CA TYR A 99 -8.55 -1.20 15.20
C TYR A 99 -9.40 -0.11 14.54
N PRO A 100 -10.59 0.22 15.06
CA PRO A 100 -11.46 1.26 14.49
C PRO A 100 -10.79 2.63 14.34
N ASN A 101 -9.88 2.94 15.26
CA ASN A 101 -9.04 4.15 15.23
C ASN A 101 -7.77 3.99 16.07
N GLU A 102 -6.82 4.91 15.92
CA GLU A 102 -5.55 4.89 16.65
C GLU A 102 -5.73 4.91 18.17
N CYS A 103 -6.75 5.61 18.69
CA CYS A 103 -7.06 5.59 20.12
C CYS A 103 -7.37 4.17 20.64
N SER A 104 -8.18 3.42 19.89
CA SER A 104 -8.52 2.04 20.25
C SER A 104 -7.33 1.09 20.17
N LEU A 105 -6.39 1.31 19.24
CA LEU A 105 -5.09 0.61 19.23
C LEU A 105 -4.28 0.98 20.47
N CYS A 106 -4.20 2.27 20.81
CA CYS A 106 -3.45 2.74 21.97
C CYS A 106 -4.00 2.20 23.28
N LYS A 107 -5.31 2.02 23.40
CA LYS A 107 -5.93 1.37 24.56
C LYS A 107 -5.35 -0.03 24.83
N ASP A 108 -5.14 -0.81 23.78
CA ASP A 108 -4.54 -2.15 23.91
C ASP A 108 -3.01 -2.09 24.01
N PHE A 109 -2.37 -1.08 23.42
CA PHE A 109 -0.93 -0.81 23.61
C PHE A 109 -0.56 -0.59 25.08
N PHE A 110 -1.38 0.14 25.84
CA PHE A 110 -1.13 0.34 27.28
C PHE A 110 -1.22 -0.95 28.10
N ARG A 111 -1.93 -1.97 27.58
CA ARG A 111 -2.00 -3.32 28.18
C ARG A 111 -0.87 -4.22 27.70
N ASN A 112 -0.41 -4.02 26.46
CA ASN A 112 0.68 -4.76 25.84
C ASN A 112 1.63 -3.80 25.11
N ARG A 113 2.74 -3.46 25.76
CA ARG A 113 3.75 -2.52 25.23
C ARG A 113 4.51 -3.04 24.00
N ALA A 114 4.32 -4.29 23.60
CA ALA A 114 4.88 -4.84 22.36
C ALA A 114 3.95 -4.64 21.14
N LEU A 115 2.70 -4.21 21.35
CA LEU A 115 1.81 -3.83 20.27
C LEU A 115 2.28 -2.51 19.64
N ASP A 116 2.13 -2.36 18.34
CA ASP A 116 2.38 -1.09 17.67
C ASP A 116 1.47 -0.96 16.44
N LYS A 117 1.44 0.22 15.82
CA LYS A 117 0.80 0.41 14.53
C LYS A 117 1.69 -0.16 13.42
N LYS A 118 1.14 -1.06 12.62
CA LYS A 118 1.80 -1.62 11.44
C LYS A 118 1.67 -0.67 10.25
N HIS A 119 0.46 -0.17 10.00
CA HIS A 119 0.13 0.77 8.93
C HIS A 119 -1.23 1.40 9.17
N ASP A 120 -1.52 2.50 8.46
CA ASP A 120 -2.87 3.08 8.46
C ASP A 120 -3.79 2.29 7.51
N GLY A 121 -5.10 2.36 7.75
CA GLY A 121 -6.10 1.53 7.07
C GLY A 121 -6.34 0.19 7.77
N ARG A 122 -7.28 -0.59 7.22
CA ARG A 122 -7.59 -1.94 7.72
C ARG A 122 -6.44 -2.89 7.45
N CYS A 123 -6.28 -3.94 8.26
CA CYS A 123 -5.30 -4.98 7.97
C CYS A 123 -5.60 -5.70 6.66
N VAL A 124 -4.55 -5.88 5.85
CA VAL A 124 -4.59 -6.55 4.55
C VAL A 124 -3.57 -7.69 4.51
N ARG A 125 -3.76 -8.65 3.60
CA ARG A 125 -2.85 -9.80 3.43
C ARG A 125 -1.48 -9.38 2.91
N LEU A 126 -1.40 -8.31 2.11
CA LEU A 126 -0.13 -7.77 1.65
C LEU A 126 0.58 -7.03 2.80
N ASP A 127 1.88 -7.19 2.93
CA ASP A 127 2.63 -6.50 3.98
C ASP A 127 2.79 -5.00 3.68
N CYS A 128 1.88 -4.19 4.19
CA CYS A 128 1.93 -2.72 4.06
C CYS A 128 2.63 -2.04 5.25
N THR A 129 3.52 -2.72 5.98
CA THR A 129 4.25 -2.12 7.10
C THR A 129 4.87 -0.78 6.70
N GLY A 130 4.56 0.24 7.49
CA GLY A 130 5.08 1.59 7.34
C GLY A 130 4.41 2.47 6.29
N PHE A 131 3.34 2.00 5.66
CA PHE A 131 2.50 2.85 4.84
C PHE A 131 1.50 3.60 5.73
N LEU A 132 1.70 4.91 5.83
CA LEU A 132 0.96 5.78 6.73
C LEU A 132 0.25 6.84 5.92
N ARG A 133 -0.89 7.29 6.42
CA ARG A 133 -1.66 8.37 5.84
C ARG A 133 -0.89 9.67 5.99
N SER A 134 -0.81 10.44 4.92
CA SER A 134 -0.19 11.75 4.92
C SER A 134 -1.05 12.75 5.70
N SER A 135 -0.50 13.29 6.80
CA SER A 135 -1.20 14.31 7.61
C SER A 135 -1.48 15.61 6.84
N SER A 136 -0.73 15.89 5.77
CA SER A 136 -0.95 17.05 4.89
C SER A 136 -1.93 16.77 3.75
N GLY A 137 -2.42 15.52 3.62
CA GLY A 137 -3.20 15.08 2.46
C GLY A 137 -2.37 14.96 1.17
N ALA A 138 -1.07 15.26 1.21
CA ALA A 138 -0.19 15.11 0.06
C ALA A 138 -0.03 13.63 -0.29
N ALA A 139 -0.19 13.29 -1.58
CA ALA A 139 0.05 11.94 -2.07
C ALA A 139 1.53 11.56 -1.86
N ILE A 140 1.77 10.41 -1.22
CA ILE A 140 3.12 9.85 -1.09
C ILE A 140 3.57 9.41 -2.49
N PRO A 141 4.67 9.96 -3.03
CA PRO A 141 5.12 9.63 -4.38
C PRO A 141 5.55 8.17 -4.45
N CYS A 142 5.08 7.47 -5.49
CA CYS A 142 5.49 6.10 -5.80
C CYS A 142 6.45 6.09 -6.98
N THR A 143 7.35 5.11 -6.98
CA THR A 143 8.13 4.75 -8.16
C THR A 143 7.23 4.27 -9.30
N MET A 144 7.75 4.34 -10.52
CA MET A 144 7.06 3.90 -11.74
C MET A 144 7.36 2.45 -12.13
N ASP A 145 7.95 1.66 -11.23
CA ASP A 145 8.12 0.22 -11.44
C ASP A 145 6.77 -0.47 -11.64
N TYR A 146 6.76 -1.56 -12.41
CA TYR A 146 5.57 -2.35 -12.69
C TYR A 146 5.70 -3.73 -12.05
N THR A 147 5.17 -3.83 -10.84
CA THR A 147 5.09 -5.06 -10.03
C THR A 147 3.63 -5.25 -9.59
N PRO A 148 2.73 -5.57 -10.54
CA PRO A 148 1.30 -5.35 -10.36
C PRO A 148 0.70 -6.23 -9.26
N ILE A 149 -0.35 -5.70 -8.62
CA ILE A 149 -1.11 -6.36 -7.55
C ILE A 149 -2.60 -6.25 -7.88
N CYS A 150 -3.33 -7.36 -7.81
CA CYS A 150 -4.76 -7.36 -7.99
C CYS A 150 -5.45 -7.19 -6.63
N GLY A 151 -6.26 -6.14 -6.50
CA GLY A 151 -7.12 -5.94 -5.36
C GLY A 151 -8.38 -6.78 -5.41
N THR A 152 -9.00 -7.03 -4.25
CA THR A 152 -10.33 -7.65 -4.17
C THR A 152 -11.42 -6.81 -4.86
N ASN A 153 -11.17 -5.52 -5.08
CA ASN A 153 -12.04 -4.61 -5.84
C ASN A 153 -11.86 -4.73 -7.36
N GLY A 154 -11.06 -5.68 -7.86
CA GLY A 154 -10.82 -5.88 -9.29
C GLY A 154 -9.91 -4.83 -9.93
N VAL A 155 -9.29 -3.94 -9.14
CA VAL A 155 -8.33 -2.94 -9.63
C VAL A 155 -6.91 -3.50 -9.57
N THR A 156 -6.19 -3.33 -10.67
CA THR A 156 -4.73 -3.56 -10.72
C THR A 156 -4.02 -2.33 -10.17
N TYR A 157 -3.28 -2.51 -9.08
CA TYR A 157 -2.35 -1.51 -8.55
C TYR A 157 -0.99 -1.75 -9.19
N ARG A 158 -0.34 -0.68 -9.65
CA ARG A 158 0.91 -0.78 -10.44
C ARG A 158 2.04 -1.48 -9.67
N ASN A 159 2.11 -1.21 -8.38
CA ASN A 159 3.12 -1.72 -7.47
C ASN A 159 2.60 -1.69 -6.03
N LYS A 160 3.42 -2.24 -5.11
CA LYS A 160 3.16 -2.25 -3.66
C LYS A 160 2.86 -0.86 -3.11
N CYS A 161 3.58 0.16 -3.58
CA CYS A 161 3.41 1.53 -3.10
C CYS A 161 2.00 2.05 -3.38
N GLN A 162 1.50 1.89 -4.61
CA GLN A 162 0.15 2.31 -4.96
C GLN A 162 -0.92 1.54 -4.18
N PHE A 163 -0.77 0.23 -4.01
CA PHE A 163 -1.72 -0.58 -3.23
C PHE A 163 -1.76 -0.12 -1.77
N CYS A 164 -0.61 -0.06 -1.11
CA CYS A 164 -0.55 0.26 0.31
C CYS A 164 -0.90 1.72 0.60
N ASN A 165 -0.57 2.66 -0.29
CA ASN A 165 -1.06 4.04 -0.18
C ASN A 165 -2.58 4.11 -0.30
N ALA A 166 -3.21 3.34 -1.19
CA ALA A 166 -4.67 3.32 -1.29
C ALA A 166 -5.30 2.82 0.03
N VAL A 167 -4.77 1.73 0.60
CA VAL A 167 -5.20 1.21 1.92
C VAL A 167 -5.01 2.25 3.03
N ALA A 168 -3.83 2.88 3.11
CA ALA A 168 -3.52 3.90 4.12
C ALA A 168 -4.42 5.14 4.00
N ASN A 169 -4.89 5.47 2.80
CA ASN A 169 -5.86 6.53 2.54
C ASN A 169 -7.32 6.08 2.70
N GLY A 170 -7.57 4.90 3.27
CA GLY A 170 -8.89 4.46 3.69
C GLY A 170 -9.65 3.61 2.66
N LEU A 171 -9.03 3.22 1.55
CA LEU A 171 -9.67 2.30 0.60
C LEU A 171 -9.80 0.91 1.22
N ASP A 172 -11.03 0.39 1.30
CA ASP A 172 -11.29 -0.97 1.76
C ASP A 172 -11.03 -1.97 0.62
N VAL A 173 -9.77 -2.39 0.50
CA VAL A 173 -9.30 -3.37 -0.48
C VAL A 173 -8.35 -4.35 0.19
N ASN A 174 -8.42 -5.63 -0.18
CA ASN A 174 -7.45 -6.64 0.24
C ASN A 174 -6.68 -7.19 -0.97
N LEU A 175 -5.57 -7.87 -0.73
CA LEU A 175 -4.84 -8.58 -1.76
C LEU A 175 -5.70 -9.73 -2.25
N ARG A 176 -6.04 -9.72 -3.54
CA ARG A 176 -6.63 -10.86 -4.19
C ARG A 176 -5.52 -11.82 -4.64
N ASN A 177 -4.70 -11.39 -5.59
CA ASN A 177 -3.58 -12.17 -6.13
C ASN A 177 -2.42 -11.21 -6.45
N MET A 178 -1.19 -11.73 -6.41
CA MET A 178 -0.05 -11.04 -7.02
C MET A 178 -0.21 -11.06 -8.55
N GLY A 179 0.23 -10.00 -9.22
CA GLY A 179 -0.02 -9.78 -10.64
C GLY A 179 -1.18 -8.83 -10.90
N GLN A 180 -1.46 -8.55 -12.17
CA GLN A 180 -2.59 -7.71 -12.56
C GLN A 180 -3.92 -8.46 -12.40
N CYS A 181 -5.00 -7.70 -12.19
CA CYS A 181 -6.33 -8.26 -12.33
C CYS A 181 -6.57 -8.66 -13.78
N TYR A 182 -7.06 -9.88 -13.98
CA TYR A 182 -7.55 -10.36 -15.26
C TYR A 182 -9.07 -10.23 -15.28
N GLN A 183 -9.61 -9.97 -16.47
CA GLN A 183 -11.05 -9.75 -16.65
C GLN A 183 -11.83 -10.90 -16.02
N GLN A 184 -12.60 -10.57 -14.99
CA GLN A 184 -13.68 -11.39 -14.47
C GLN A 184 -14.94 -10.75 -15.01
N GLY A 185 -15.56 -11.39 -16.00
CA GLY A 185 -16.75 -10.82 -16.61
C GLY A 185 -17.08 -11.32 -18.00
N GLU A 186 -16.29 -12.20 -18.59
CA GLU A 186 -16.81 -13.03 -19.69
C GLU A 186 -17.15 -14.40 -19.14
N ASP A 187 -18.39 -14.84 -19.34
CA ASP A 187 -18.70 -16.26 -19.29
C ASP A 187 -17.76 -16.96 -20.26
N ILE A 188 -16.78 -17.68 -19.72
CA ILE A 188 -15.75 -18.35 -20.52
C ILE A 188 -16.42 -19.52 -21.22
N ASN A 189 -17.01 -19.26 -22.39
CA ASN A 189 -17.67 -20.28 -23.16
C ASN A 189 -16.63 -21.16 -23.86
N CYS A 190 -16.49 -22.40 -23.38
CA CYS A 190 -15.60 -23.43 -23.93
C CYS A 190 -16.25 -24.30 -25.01
N THR A 191 -17.55 -24.11 -25.36
CA THR A 191 -18.20 -24.92 -26.41
C THR A 191 -17.49 -24.89 -27.78
N PRO A 192 -16.88 -23.78 -28.24
CA PRO A 192 -16.14 -23.78 -29.52
C PRO A 192 -14.82 -24.58 -29.48
N GLN A 193 -14.36 -24.98 -28.30
CA GLN A 193 -13.01 -25.51 -28.04
C GLN A 193 -13.03 -27.00 -27.65
N LYS A 194 -14.14 -27.71 -27.94
CA LYS A 194 -14.23 -29.16 -27.75
C LYS A 194 -13.64 -29.91 -28.94
N GLY A 195 -12.50 -30.58 -28.74
CA GLY A 195 -11.89 -31.50 -29.71
C GLY A 195 -10.53 -32.04 -29.25
N SER A 196 -10.21 -33.28 -29.60
CA SER A 196 -9.03 -34.02 -29.12
C SER A 196 -7.68 -33.57 -29.72
N ASN A 197 -7.59 -32.36 -30.29
CA ASN A 197 -6.36 -31.83 -30.91
C ASN A 197 -6.33 -30.29 -30.96
N LEU A 198 -6.77 -29.63 -29.88
CA LEU A 198 -6.84 -28.18 -29.84
C LEU A 198 -5.44 -27.58 -29.67
N ILE A 199 -4.92 -27.00 -30.75
CA ILE A 199 -3.68 -26.22 -30.74
C ILE A 199 -4.00 -24.80 -30.27
N CYS A 200 -3.42 -24.40 -29.14
CA CYS A 200 -3.56 -23.04 -28.62
C CYS A 200 -2.47 -22.11 -29.16
N THR A 201 -2.84 -20.87 -29.44
CA THR A 201 -1.86 -19.80 -29.69
C THR A 201 -1.07 -19.51 -28.41
N SER A 202 0.10 -18.88 -28.56
CA SER A 202 0.93 -18.38 -27.45
C SER A 202 0.56 -16.95 -27.03
N GLU A 203 -0.63 -16.47 -27.42
CA GLU A 203 -1.15 -15.18 -26.95
C GLU A 203 -1.36 -15.22 -25.44
N TYR A 204 -0.97 -14.16 -24.74
CA TYR A 204 -1.05 -14.08 -23.29
C TYR A 204 -2.20 -13.17 -22.85
N ASN A 205 -3.40 -13.76 -22.75
CA ASN A 205 -4.62 -13.15 -22.22
C ASN A 205 -5.15 -14.01 -21.08
N PRO A 206 -4.48 -14.01 -19.92
CA PRO A 206 -4.61 -15.12 -19.01
C PRO A 206 -5.88 -15.05 -18.16
N LEU A 207 -6.34 -16.21 -17.73
CA LEU A 207 -7.55 -16.41 -16.95
C LEU A 207 -7.20 -17.08 -15.63
N CYS A 208 -7.87 -16.67 -14.55
CA CYS A 208 -7.71 -17.29 -13.24
C CYS A 208 -8.82 -18.32 -13.04
N GLY A 209 -8.45 -19.59 -12.91
CA GLY A 209 -9.38 -20.67 -12.61
C GLY A 209 -9.80 -20.66 -11.14
N SER A 210 -10.93 -21.31 -10.84
CA SER A 210 -11.39 -21.54 -9.47
C SER A 210 -10.46 -22.45 -8.67
N ASP A 211 -9.58 -23.18 -9.36
CA ASP A 211 -8.49 -23.98 -8.81
C ASP A 211 -7.26 -23.14 -8.40
N GLY A 212 -7.33 -21.81 -8.57
CA GLY A 212 -6.24 -20.88 -8.27
C GLY A 212 -5.10 -20.90 -9.30
N ARG A 213 -5.25 -21.61 -10.43
CA ARG A 213 -4.26 -21.61 -11.51
C ARG A 213 -4.51 -20.48 -12.50
N THR A 214 -3.42 -19.91 -13.01
CA THR A 214 -3.45 -18.96 -14.12
C THR A 214 -3.22 -19.69 -15.44
N TYR A 215 -4.16 -19.58 -16.36
CA TYR A 215 -4.10 -20.16 -17.69
C TYR A 215 -3.68 -19.09 -18.69
N GLY A 216 -2.75 -19.35 -19.60
CA GLY A 216 -2.15 -18.32 -20.45
C GLY A 216 -3.15 -17.65 -21.40
N ASN A 217 -4.20 -18.37 -21.82
CA ASN A 217 -5.32 -17.83 -22.58
C ASN A 217 -6.57 -18.73 -22.47
N LYS A 218 -7.68 -18.27 -23.08
CA LYS A 218 -8.96 -18.97 -23.08
C LYS A 218 -8.86 -20.39 -23.64
N CYS A 219 -8.06 -20.60 -24.70
CA CYS A 219 -7.86 -21.92 -25.28
C CYS A 219 -7.19 -22.87 -24.29
N GLN A 220 -6.11 -22.42 -23.62
CA GLN A 220 -5.42 -23.21 -22.61
C GLN A 220 -6.30 -23.50 -21.39
N PHE A 221 -7.11 -22.53 -20.96
CA PHE A 221 -8.11 -22.73 -19.90
C PHE A 221 -9.13 -23.79 -20.30
N CYS A 222 -9.78 -23.63 -21.45
CA CYS A 222 -10.82 -24.54 -21.92
C CYS A 222 -10.30 -25.95 -22.19
N ASN A 223 -9.05 -26.11 -22.65
CA ASN A 223 -8.38 -27.41 -22.74
C ASN A 223 -8.18 -28.11 -21.39
N ALA A 224 -7.99 -27.35 -20.31
CA ALA A 224 -7.76 -27.92 -19.00
C ALA A 224 -9.04 -28.27 -18.23
N VAL A 225 -10.18 -27.66 -18.60
CA VAL A 225 -11.49 -27.88 -17.95
C VAL A 225 -12.47 -28.69 -18.81
N SER A 226 -12.05 -29.19 -19.98
CA SER A 226 -12.89 -29.97 -20.91
C SER A 226 -12.86 -31.48 -20.69
#